data_AF-A0AAV7TST9-F1
#
_entry.id   AF-A0AAV7TST9-F1
#
_cell.length_a   1.000
_cell.length_b   1.000
_cell.length_c   1.000
_cell.angle_alpha   90.00
_cell.angle_beta   90.00
_cell.angle_gamma   90.00
#
_symmetry.space_group_name_H-M   'P 1'
#
loop_
_entity.id
_entity.type
_entity.pdbx_description
1 polymer ?
#
loop_
_entity_poly.entity_id
_entity_poly.type
_entity_poly.pdbx_seq_one_letter_code
_entity_poly.pdbx_strand_id
1 'polypeptide(L)'
;MPGGRTSGKHSIDKAITFLGSPTTFASPSPASEVHPTTPPSNMADQTQGATMDHILQEISAVGRILEGMDNIMASLTVEMKSMCLDIAGFQSRVTGLEQRVTTVEAHITSSQDRDQELIYLHSKLIDLEDRSRRDNVSFFVFPEKIEGADVHSYLRETLPQLTGLTFYPPWNFKERMD
;
A
#
# COMPACT_ATOMS: atom_id res chain seq x y z
N MET A 1 -2.69 31.65 14.88
CA MET A 1 -4.14 31.48 15.14
C MET A 1 -4.84 31.32 13.80
N PRO A 2 -5.75 30.34 13.62
CA PRO A 2 -5.72 28.91 13.96
C PRO A 2 -5.95 28.06 12.66
N GLY A 3 -5.92 26.73 12.59
CA GLY A 3 -5.81 25.61 13.53
C GLY A 3 -5.17 24.42 12.78
N GLY A 4 -4.65 23.36 13.40
CA GLY A 4 -5.22 22.62 14.51
C GLY A 4 -5.82 21.33 13.96
N ARG A 5 -5.01 20.27 13.77
CA ARG A 5 -5.49 18.89 13.61
C ARG A 5 -4.42 17.90 14.04
N THR A 6 -4.59 17.43 15.27
CA THR A 6 -3.97 16.23 15.84
C THR A 6 -4.83 15.02 15.50
N SER A 7 -4.23 13.92 15.04
CA SER A 7 -4.88 12.61 14.87
C SER A 7 -3.76 11.58 14.70
N GLY A 8 -3.69 10.43 15.34
CA GLY A 8 -4.49 9.83 16.40
C GLY A 8 -3.64 8.65 16.90
N LYS A 9 -3.45 8.56 18.22
CA LYS A 9 -2.79 7.44 18.87
C LYS A 9 -3.78 6.27 18.87
N HIS A 10 -3.44 5.14 18.26
CA HIS A 10 -4.17 3.89 18.51
C HIS A 10 -3.44 3.08 19.58
N SER A 11 -4.01 3.16 20.78
CA SER A 11 -3.80 2.25 21.90
C SER A 11 -4.17 0.84 21.47
N ILE A 12 -3.25 -0.11 21.59
CA ILE A 12 -3.55 -1.54 21.51
C ILE A 12 -3.71 -2.00 22.96
N ASP A 13 -4.90 -1.76 23.52
CA ASP A 13 -5.39 -2.40 24.72
C ASP A 13 -6.48 -3.40 24.32
N LYS A 14 -6.21 -4.69 24.57
CA LYS A 14 -7.19 -5.78 24.80
C LYS A 14 -6.38 -7.04 25.15
N ALA A 15 -6.21 -7.32 26.44
CA ALA A 15 -7.09 -8.18 27.24
C ALA A 15 -6.73 -9.67 27.10
N ILE A 16 -5.73 -10.11 27.86
CA ILE A 16 -5.60 -11.50 28.28
C ILE A 16 -6.10 -11.55 29.72
N THR A 17 -7.27 -12.15 29.91
CA THR A 17 -7.83 -12.46 31.24
C THR A 17 -8.12 -13.95 31.26
N PHE A 18 -7.34 -14.71 32.02
CA PHE A 18 -7.78 -16.01 32.51
C PHE A 18 -7.30 -16.17 33.95
N LEU A 19 -8.27 -16.05 34.86
CA LEU A 19 -8.16 -16.25 36.30
C LEU A 19 -8.31 -17.75 36.60
N GLY A 20 -7.56 -18.25 37.57
CA GLY A 20 -7.77 -19.61 38.10
C GLY A 20 -6.70 -20.04 39.11
N SER A 21 -6.80 -19.54 40.34
CA SER A 21 -6.07 -20.05 41.51
C SER A 21 -6.64 -21.39 41.98
N PRO A 22 -5.88 -22.19 42.73
CA PRO A 22 -6.45 -22.81 43.94
C PRO A 22 -5.52 -22.59 45.15
N THR A 23 -5.93 -21.83 46.16
CA THR A 23 -6.72 -22.24 47.34
C THR A 23 -5.97 -23.18 48.29
N THR A 24 -5.30 -22.54 49.24
CA THR A 24 -4.87 -23.05 50.56
C THR A 24 -6.06 -23.63 51.34
N PHE A 25 -5.89 -24.79 51.97
CA PHE A 25 -6.75 -25.23 53.07
C PHE A 25 -5.90 -25.64 54.27
N ALA A 26 -6.18 -25.02 55.42
CA ALA A 26 -5.63 -25.37 56.70
C ALA A 26 -6.75 -25.65 57.70
N SER A 27 -6.58 -26.76 58.44
CA SER A 27 -6.93 -26.94 59.86
C SER A 27 -8.40 -27.32 60.23
N PRO A 28 -8.71 -27.69 61.50
CA PRO A 28 -8.72 -29.06 62.02
C PRO A 28 -10.05 -29.44 62.73
N SER A 29 -10.23 -30.66 63.24
CA SER A 29 -11.27 -30.96 64.24
C SER A 29 -11.09 -32.29 65.01
N PRO A 30 -11.77 -32.47 66.17
CA PRO A 30 -11.18 -33.01 67.40
C PRO A 30 -11.66 -34.42 67.81
N ALA A 31 -11.15 -34.85 68.97
CA ALA A 31 -11.25 -36.15 69.62
C ALA A 31 -12.64 -36.61 70.11
N SER A 32 -12.83 -37.93 70.17
CA SER A 32 -13.57 -38.74 71.19
C SER A 32 -13.25 -40.23 70.91
N GLU A 33 -12.56 -40.96 71.81
CA GLU A 33 -13.09 -41.92 72.81
C GLU A 33 -14.02 -43.03 72.25
N VAL A 34 -14.00 -44.33 72.62
CA VAL A 34 -13.17 -45.23 73.46
C VAL A 34 -13.72 -46.69 73.26
N HIS A 35 -12.82 -47.69 73.17
CA HIS A 35 -12.96 -49.13 73.51
C HIS A 35 -13.67 -50.20 72.62
N PRO A 36 -13.43 -51.53 72.85
CA PRO A 36 -12.73 -52.41 71.90
C PRO A 36 -13.58 -53.61 71.43
N THR A 37 -13.22 -54.28 70.33
CA THR A 37 -13.53 -55.71 70.17
C THR A 37 -12.72 -56.36 69.05
N THR A 38 -11.99 -57.42 69.43
CA THR A 38 -11.67 -58.65 68.69
C THR A 38 -11.37 -58.61 67.17
N PRO A 39 -10.26 -59.24 66.73
CA PRO A 39 -9.99 -59.42 65.32
C PRO A 39 -10.84 -60.57 64.75
N PRO A 40 -11.46 -60.38 63.58
CA PRO A 40 -11.49 -61.45 62.61
C PRO A 40 -10.74 -61.00 61.37
N SER A 41 -9.65 -61.71 61.09
CA SER A 41 -9.28 -62.19 59.77
C SER A 41 -10.30 -61.83 58.68
N ASN A 42 -9.97 -60.85 57.84
CA ASN A 42 -10.35 -60.72 56.42
C ASN A 42 -9.96 -59.31 55.89
N MET A 43 -8.67 -58.96 55.87
CA MET A 43 -8.18 -57.73 55.22
C MET A 43 -7.62 -57.96 53.81
N ALA A 44 -7.63 -59.20 53.31
CA ALA A 44 -7.06 -59.56 52.01
C ALA A 44 -8.04 -59.36 50.83
N ASP A 45 -9.35 -59.24 51.08
CA ASP A 45 -10.38 -59.24 50.03
C ASP A 45 -10.92 -57.83 49.71
N GLN A 46 -10.95 -56.91 50.69
CA GLN A 46 -11.36 -55.51 50.45
C GLN A 46 -10.28 -54.66 49.75
N THR A 47 -9.01 -55.01 49.88
CA THR A 47 -7.89 -54.28 49.26
C THR A 47 -7.76 -54.61 47.76
N GLN A 48 -8.10 -55.82 47.33
CA GLN A 48 -8.11 -56.21 45.91
C GLN A 48 -9.29 -55.63 45.12
N GLY A 49 -10.48 -55.55 45.73
CA GLY A 49 -11.65 -54.90 45.10
C GLY A 49 -11.44 -53.40 44.89
N ALA A 50 -10.97 -52.68 45.93
CA ALA A 50 -10.72 -51.25 45.85
C ALA A 50 -9.57 -50.87 44.89
N THR A 51 -8.57 -51.73 44.72
CA THR A 51 -7.48 -51.51 43.75
C THR A 51 -7.92 -51.79 42.31
N MET A 52 -8.77 -52.80 42.08
CA MET A 52 -9.33 -53.07 40.76
C MET A 52 -10.27 -51.94 40.28
N ASP A 53 -11.14 -51.44 41.16
CA ASP A 53 -12.03 -50.32 40.85
C ASP A 53 -11.25 -49.04 40.52
N HIS A 54 -10.14 -48.79 41.21
CA HIS A 54 -9.25 -47.67 40.92
C HIS A 54 -8.59 -47.80 39.54
N ILE A 55 -8.11 -49.00 39.17
CA ILE A 55 -7.53 -49.27 37.85
C ILE A 55 -8.58 -49.07 36.74
N LEU A 56 -9.81 -49.56 36.93
CA LEU A 56 -10.89 -49.36 35.97
C LEU A 56 -11.26 -47.87 35.82
N GLN A 57 -11.26 -47.13 36.93
CA GLN A 57 -11.48 -45.69 36.92
C GLN A 57 -10.38 -44.96 36.15
N GLU A 58 -9.11 -45.34 36.33
CA GLU A 58 -7.98 -44.75 35.63
C GLU A 58 -8.01 -45.07 34.13
N ILE A 59 -8.34 -46.31 33.74
CA ILE A 59 -8.55 -46.70 32.34
C ILE A 59 -9.69 -45.87 31.71
N SER A 60 -10.79 -45.65 32.44
CA SER A 60 -11.89 -44.81 31.95
C SER A 60 -11.48 -43.33 31.81
N ALA A 61 -10.59 -42.85 32.66
CA ALA A 61 -10.04 -41.50 32.55
C ALA A 61 -9.14 -41.36 31.33
N VAL A 62 -8.27 -42.35 31.07
CA VAL A 62 -7.44 -42.41 29.85
C VAL A 62 -8.31 -42.46 28.60
N GLY A 63 -9.38 -43.26 28.59
CA GLY A 63 -10.33 -43.32 27.47
C GLY A 63 -10.94 -41.96 27.14
N ARG A 64 -11.39 -41.21 28.16
CA ARG A 64 -11.92 -39.86 27.98
C ARG A 64 -10.87 -38.87 27.46
N ILE A 65 -9.62 -39.00 27.88
CA ILE A 65 -8.51 -38.17 27.37
C ILE A 65 -8.28 -38.46 25.88
N LEU A 66 -8.27 -39.73 25.48
CA LEU A 66 -8.10 -40.13 24.08
C LEU A 66 -9.23 -39.59 23.18
N GLU A 67 -10.48 -39.70 23.63
CA GLU A 67 -11.62 -39.08 22.92
C GLU A 67 -11.48 -37.55 22.82
N GLY A 68 -11.01 -36.90 23.89
CA GLY A 68 -10.71 -35.47 23.87
C GLY A 68 -9.63 -35.10 22.85
N MET A 69 -8.55 -35.90 22.77
CA MET A 69 -7.49 -35.73 21.78
C MET A 69 -7.98 -35.92 20.36
N ASP A 70 -8.81 -36.93 20.09
CA ASP A 70 -9.39 -37.18 18.77
C ASP A 70 -10.24 -35.99 18.30
N ASN A 71 -11.06 -35.43 19.19
CA ASN A 71 -11.85 -34.24 18.89
C ASN A 71 -10.98 -33.01 18.58
N ILE A 72 -9.90 -32.79 19.34
CA ILE A 72 -8.94 -31.70 19.09
C ILE A 72 -8.24 -31.89 17.75
N MET A 73 -7.78 -33.11 17.44
CA MET A 73 -7.13 -33.42 16.16
C MET A 73 -8.08 -33.23 14.97
N ALA A 74 -9.35 -33.62 15.13
CA ALA A 74 -10.38 -33.38 14.12
C ALA A 74 -10.61 -31.88 13.89
N SER A 75 -10.73 -31.09 14.96
CA SER A 75 -10.88 -29.62 14.88
C SER A 75 -9.68 -28.97 14.19
N LEU A 76 -8.46 -29.35 14.60
CA LEU A 76 -7.23 -28.83 14.02
C LEU A 76 -7.14 -29.15 12.52
N THR A 77 -7.55 -30.35 12.12
CA THR A 77 -7.58 -30.75 10.70
C THR A 77 -8.54 -29.88 9.89
N VAL A 78 -9.69 -29.52 10.45
CA VAL A 78 -10.67 -28.63 9.80
C VAL A 78 -10.08 -27.22 9.67
N GLU A 79 -9.52 -26.68 10.75
CA GLU A 79 -8.89 -25.34 10.74
C GLU A 79 -7.71 -25.26 9.76
N MET A 80 -6.86 -26.28 9.72
CA MET A 80 -5.75 -26.35 8.76
C MET A 80 -6.26 -26.34 7.32
N LYS A 81 -7.31 -27.11 7.01
CA LYS A 81 -7.93 -27.08 5.67
C LYS A 81 -8.48 -25.70 5.33
N SER A 82 -9.12 -25.02 6.29
CA SER A 82 -9.61 -23.65 6.10
C SER A 82 -8.45 -22.69 5.78
N MET A 83 -7.37 -22.75 6.57
CA MET A 83 -6.19 -21.92 6.33
C MET A 83 -5.56 -22.19 4.96
N CYS A 84 -5.49 -23.44 4.51
CA CYS A 84 -5.01 -23.76 3.16
C CYS A 84 -5.86 -23.12 2.07
N LEU A 85 -7.19 -23.11 2.23
CA LEU A 85 -8.09 -22.45 1.28
C LEU A 85 -7.90 -20.93 1.29
N ASP A 86 -7.78 -20.32 2.48
CA ASP A 86 -7.54 -18.88 2.60
C ASP A 86 -6.21 -18.48 1.95
N ILE A 87 -5.14 -19.26 2.18
CA ILE A 87 -3.83 -19.04 1.56
C ILE A 87 -3.92 -19.15 0.03
N ALA A 88 -4.63 -20.15 -0.50
CA ALA A 88 -4.84 -20.28 -1.94
C ALA A 88 -5.63 -19.08 -2.51
N GLY A 89 -6.64 -18.60 -1.79
CA GLY A 89 -7.38 -17.38 -2.13
C GLY A 89 -6.49 -16.14 -2.12
N PHE A 90 -5.62 -15.98 -1.13
CA PHE A 90 -4.65 -14.89 -1.08
C PHE A 90 -3.66 -14.94 -2.24
N GLN A 91 -3.11 -16.12 -2.56
CA GLN A 91 -2.21 -16.29 -3.69
C GLN A 91 -2.86 -15.84 -5.00
N SER A 92 -4.10 -16.29 -5.26
CA SER A 92 -4.85 -15.86 -6.46
C SER A 92 -5.03 -14.34 -6.52
N ARG A 93 -5.38 -13.71 -5.40
CA ARG A 93 -5.52 -12.25 -5.30
C ARG A 93 -4.20 -11.51 -5.54
N VAL A 94 -3.10 -12.02 -4.98
CA VAL A 94 -1.76 -11.45 -5.16
C VAL A 94 -1.35 -11.54 -6.63
N THR A 95 -1.49 -12.68 -7.28
CA THR A 95 -1.22 -12.83 -8.73
C THR A 95 -2.07 -11.87 -9.57
N GLY A 96 -3.35 -11.70 -9.23
CA GLY A 96 -4.21 -10.73 -9.91
C GLY A 96 -3.77 -9.28 -9.70
N LEU A 97 -3.24 -8.94 -8.52
CA LEU A 97 -2.67 -7.62 -8.25
C LEU A 97 -1.36 -7.41 -9.02
N GLU A 98 -0.48 -8.40 -9.06
CA GLU A 98 0.78 -8.34 -9.82
C GLU A 98 0.52 -8.06 -11.29
N GLN A 99 -0.42 -8.77 -11.92
CA GLN A 99 -0.80 -8.54 -13.32
C GLN A 99 -1.32 -7.13 -13.57
N ARG A 100 -2.14 -6.61 -12.64
CA ARG A 100 -2.66 -5.24 -12.72
C ARG A 100 -1.54 -4.21 -12.58
N VAL A 101 -0.60 -4.43 -11.68
CA VAL A 101 0.57 -3.56 -11.50
C VAL A 101 1.41 -3.54 -12.77
N THR A 102 1.76 -4.70 -13.32
CA THR A 102 2.51 -4.80 -14.59
C THR A 102 1.80 -4.06 -15.74
N THR A 103 0.47 -4.15 -15.82
CA THR A 103 -0.31 -3.44 -16.84
C THR A 103 -0.25 -1.92 -16.65
N VAL A 104 -0.38 -1.46 -15.40
CA VAL A 104 -0.30 -0.03 -15.06
C VAL A 104 1.10 0.52 -15.33
N GLU A 105 2.15 -0.22 -14.97
CA GLU A 105 3.54 0.14 -15.25
C GLU A 105 3.78 0.31 -16.74
N ALA A 106 3.32 -0.64 -17.58
CA ALA A 106 3.43 -0.53 -19.02
C ALA A 106 2.73 0.72 -19.58
N HIS A 107 1.55 1.06 -19.05
CA HIS A 107 0.82 2.27 -19.46
C HIS A 107 1.55 3.55 -19.04
N ILE A 108 2.15 3.57 -17.85
CA ILE A 108 2.96 4.71 -17.38
C ILE A 108 4.16 4.92 -18.30
N THR A 109 4.91 3.86 -18.61
CA THR A 109 6.06 3.95 -19.53
C THR A 109 5.64 4.47 -20.90
N SER A 110 4.57 3.92 -21.48
CA SER A 110 4.04 4.41 -22.76
C SER A 110 3.60 5.88 -22.70
N SER A 111 3.04 6.33 -21.58
CA SER A 111 2.69 7.74 -21.40
C SER A 111 3.92 8.63 -21.35
N GLN A 112 4.96 8.20 -20.63
CA GLN A 112 6.22 8.95 -20.53
C GLN A 112 6.91 9.08 -21.89
N ASP A 113 6.89 8.02 -22.71
CA ASP A 113 7.46 8.05 -24.07
C ASP A 113 6.74 9.08 -24.94
N ARG A 114 5.40 9.12 -24.89
CA ARG A 114 4.60 10.13 -25.61
C ARG A 114 4.88 11.54 -25.11
N ASP A 115 5.04 11.74 -23.80
CA ASP A 115 5.31 13.05 -23.24
C ASP A 115 6.71 13.56 -23.68
N GLN A 116 7.70 12.67 -23.77
CA GLN A 116 9.00 13.00 -24.34
C GLN A 116 8.91 13.38 -25.82
N GLU A 117 8.12 12.65 -26.61
CA GLU A 117 7.87 12.98 -28.02
C GLU A 117 7.22 14.35 -28.17
N LEU A 118 6.22 14.67 -27.33
CA LEU A 118 5.56 15.98 -27.32
C LEU A 118 6.53 17.11 -27.00
N ILE A 119 7.41 16.93 -26.00
CA ILE A 119 8.45 17.92 -25.66
C ILE A 119 9.39 18.14 -26.84
N TYR A 120 9.82 17.06 -27.50
CA TYR A 120 10.68 17.14 -28.68
C TYR A 120 10.00 17.89 -29.84
N LEU A 121 8.77 17.51 -30.17
CA LEU A 121 7.99 18.15 -31.25
C LEU A 121 7.73 19.62 -30.96
N HIS A 122 7.41 19.97 -29.71
CA HIS A 122 7.19 21.34 -29.29
C HIS A 122 8.48 22.19 -29.45
N SER A 123 9.62 21.66 -29.03
CA SER A 123 10.93 22.32 -29.22
C SER A 123 11.23 22.57 -30.70
N LYS A 124 10.96 21.57 -31.56
CA LYS A 124 11.13 21.69 -33.01
C LYS A 124 10.18 22.73 -33.61
N LEU A 125 8.95 22.81 -33.12
CA LEU A 125 7.96 23.79 -33.57
C LEU A 125 8.43 25.22 -33.24
N ILE A 126 8.97 25.46 -32.04
CA ILE A 126 9.57 26.75 -31.67
C ILE A 126 10.74 27.09 -32.59
N ASP A 127 11.69 26.17 -32.81
CA ASP A 127 12.83 26.43 -33.72
C ASP A 127 12.39 26.76 -35.15
N LEU A 128 11.35 26.08 -35.65
CA LEU A 128 10.78 26.38 -36.97
C LEU A 128 10.06 27.73 -37.00
N GLU A 129 9.33 28.07 -35.95
CA GLU A 129 8.68 29.37 -35.83
C GLU A 129 9.70 30.51 -35.78
N ASP A 130 10.74 30.36 -34.96
CA ASP A 130 11.83 31.34 -34.83
C ASP A 130 12.58 31.52 -36.15
N ARG A 131 12.86 30.43 -36.89
CA ARG A 131 13.45 30.50 -38.23
C ARG A 131 12.53 31.19 -39.23
N SER A 132 11.24 30.88 -39.19
CA SER A 132 10.26 31.47 -40.10
C SER A 132 10.04 32.97 -39.83
N ARG A 133 10.20 33.43 -38.59
CA ARG A 133 10.03 34.82 -38.19
C ARG A 133 11.33 35.62 -38.13
N ARG A 134 12.49 34.99 -38.35
CA ARG A 134 13.82 35.60 -38.21
C ARG A 134 13.99 36.89 -39.00
N ASP A 135 13.43 36.92 -40.21
CA ASP A 135 13.55 38.06 -41.13
C ASP A 135 12.35 39.00 -41.04
N ASN A 136 11.38 38.72 -40.15
CA ASN A 136 10.21 39.55 -39.96
C ASN A 136 10.51 40.63 -38.92
N VAL A 137 10.38 41.89 -39.32
CA VAL A 137 10.50 43.04 -38.42
C VAL A 137 9.12 43.52 -38.02
N SER A 138 8.87 43.66 -36.72
CA SER A 138 7.62 44.20 -36.19
C SER A 138 7.84 45.64 -35.73
N PHE A 139 7.10 46.58 -36.33
CA PHE A 139 7.11 47.97 -35.92
C PHE A 139 5.96 48.20 -34.94
N PHE A 140 6.28 48.60 -33.71
CA PHE A 140 5.29 48.98 -32.71
C PHE A 140 5.27 50.50 -32.58
N VAL A 141 4.09 51.07 -32.29
CA VAL A 141 3.90 52.53 -32.07
C VAL A 141 4.06 53.38 -33.33
N PHE A 142 3.60 52.89 -34.48
CA PHE A 142 3.37 53.76 -35.64
C PHE A 142 1.95 54.38 -35.57
N PRO A 143 1.81 55.71 -35.69
CA PRO A 143 0.50 56.32 -35.87
C PRO A 143 -0.17 55.78 -37.12
N GLU A 144 -1.41 55.33 -37.01
CA GLU A 144 -2.16 54.79 -38.15
C GLU A 144 -2.36 55.87 -39.24
N LYS A 145 -2.34 55.46 -40.52
CA LYS A 145 -2.65 56.29 -41.71
C LYS A 145 -1.62 57.33 -42.14
N ILE A 146 -0.46 57.42 -41.50
CA ILE A 146 0.64 58.31 -41.96
C ILE A 146 1.41 57.75 -43.16
N GLU A 147 1.22 56.46 -43.42
CA GLU A 147 1.88 55.66 -44.47
C GLU A 147 1.38 56.03 -45.87
N GLY A 148 0.19 56.64 -45.98
CA GLY A 148 -0.46 56.92 -47.25
C GLY A 148 -0.92 55.63 -47.96
N ALA A 149 -0.83 55.62 -49.30
CA ALA A 149 -1.25 54.48 -50.12
C ALA A 149 -0.13 53.43 -50.36
N ASP A 150 1.13 53.77 -50.06
CA ASP A 150 2.28 52.90 -50.28
C ASP A 150 3.23 52.86 -49.08
N VAL A 151 3.11 51.78 -48.31
CA VAL A 151 3.91 51.50 -47.11
C VAL A 151 5.41 51.33 -47.44
N HIS A 152 5.76 50.83 -48.63
CA HIS A 152 7.16 50.61 -48.99
C HIS A 152 7.92 51.92 -49.18
N SER A 153 7.30 52.90 -49.84
CA SER A 153 7.90 54.23 -50.04
C SER A 153 8.07 54.94 -48.71
N TYR A 154 7.05 54.87 -47.84
CA TYR A 154 7.10 55.45 -46.50
C TYR A 154 8.22 54.84 -45.63
N LEU A 155 8.33 53.50 -45.58
CA LEU A 155 9.39 52.82 -44.82
C LEU A 155 10.78 53.12 -45.39
N ARG A 156 10.94 53.23 -46.71
CA ARG A 156 12.24 53.56 -47.34
C ARG A 156 12.75 54.94 -46.93
N GLU A 157 11.86 55.90 -46.74
CA GLU A 157 12.20 57.26 -46.32
C GLU A 157 12.41 57.37 -44.80
N THR A 158 11.56 56.69 -44.02
CA THR A 158 11.56 56.81 -42.55
C THR A 158 12.60 55.94 -41.85
N LEU A 159 12.92 54.74 -42.35
CA LEU A 159 13.89 53.85 -41.70
C LEU A 159 15.30 54.47 -41.57
N PRO A 160 15.88 55.12 -42.58
CA PRO A 160 17.17 55.80 -42.44
C PRO A 160 17.15 56.93 -41.41
N GLN A 161 16.03 57.65 -41.32
CA GLN A 161 15.84 58.74 -40.35
C GLN A 161 15.76 58.20 -38.92
N LEU A 162 15.03 57.09 -38.72
CA LEU A 162 14.86 56.47 -37.40
C LEU A 162 16.14 55.79 -36.89
N THR A 163 16.88 55.14 -37.80
CA THR A 163 18.06 54.33 -37.44
C THR A 163 19.35 55.15 -37.41
N GLY A 164 19.36 56.36 -37.99
CA GLY A 164 20.57 57.18 -38.15
C GLY A 164 21.61 56.55 -39.09
N LEU A 165 21.27 55.43 -39.74
CA LEU A 165 22.10 54.76 -40.71
C LEU A 165 21.92 55.48 -42.05
N THR A 166 22.90 56.28 -42.45
CA THR A 166 22.96 56.83 -43.80
C THR A 166 23.13 55.65 -44.77
N PHE A 167 22.11 55.40 -45.57
CA PHE A 167 22.10 54.31 -46.56
C PHE A 167 23.32 54.48 -47.50
N TYR A 168 24.26 53.55 -47.47
CA TYR A 168 25.49 53.57 -48.28
C TYR A 168 25.73 52.18 -48.88
N PRO A 169 26.08 52.04 -50.17
CA PRO A 169 25.46 52.56 -51.40
C PRO A 169 24.34 51.58 -51.90
N PRO A 170 23.76 51.69 -53.11
CA PRO A 170 22.57 50.92 -53.47
C PRO A 170 22.93 49.44 -53.67
N TRP A 171 22.32 48.57 -52.86
CA TRP A 171 22.29 47.14 -53.14
C TRP A 171 21.63 46.94 -54.51
N ASN A 172 22.41 46.66 -55.54
CA ASN A 172 21.92 46.24 -56.85
C ASN A 172 21.29 44.85 -56.68
N PHE A 173 19.99 44.80 -56.39
CA PHE A 173 19.20 43.56 -56.32
C PHE A 173 19.11 42.81 -57.66
N LYS A 174 19.81 43.28 -58.71
CA LYS A 174 19.75 42.74 -60.07
C LYS A 174 20.65 41.52 -60.32
N GLU A 175 21.50 41.10 -59.38
CA GLU A 175 22.50 40.05 -59.60
C GLU A 175 22.25 38.73 -58.83
N ARG A 176 21.08 38.54 -58.22
CA ARG A 176 20.80 37.33 -57.41
C ARG A 176 19.60 36.48 -57.85
N MET A 177 19.16 36.63 -59.09
CA MET A 177 18.13 35.79 -59.71
C MET A 177 18.57 35.18 -61.05
N ASP A 178 19.81 34.69 -61.12
CA ASP A 178 20.25 33.67 -62.09
C ASP A 178 20.84 32.47 -61.34
#